data_AF-A0A2V2T515-F1
#
_entry.id   AF-A0A2V2T515-F1
#
_cell.length_a   1.000
_cell.length_b   1.000
_cell.length_c   1.000
_cell.angle_alpha   90.00
_cell.angle_beta   90.00
_cell.angle_gamma   90.00
#
_symmetry.space_group_name_H-M   'P 1'
#
loop_
_entity.id
_entity.type
_entity.pdbx_description
1 polymer ?
#
loop_
_entity_poly.entity_id
_entity_poly.type
_entity_poly.pdbx_seq_one_letter_code
_entity_poly.pdbx_strand_id
1 'polypeptide(L)'
;AFVQFCRQVGLIGGQLVAIDGSKFQAVASRRKHLSLARLKRQQARLEAEIARYLSDLDEADRAEAGEGIDRGAVKTALEQLQARHADNLTCQVLMQAQGLEQFVIGESDAQLMRTQQGARVAYNVQSAVDDKHCLVLHHEVTRDGNDTRQLQPMA
;
A
#
# COMPACT_ATOMS: atom_id res chain seq x y z
N ALA A 1 -8.50 15.83 29.42
CA ALA A 1 -8.16 16.67 30.59
C ALA A 1 -7.48 17.98 30.17
N PHE A 2 -6.36 17.92 29.46
CA PHE A 2 -5.59 19.11 29.05
C PHE A 2 -6.36 20.13 28.19
N VAL A 3 -6.98 19.69 27.08
CA VAL A 3 -7.75 20.57 26.18
C VAL A 3 -8.88 21.31 26.92
N GLN A 4 -9.60 20.61 27.80
CA GLN A 4 -10.67 21.22 28.60
C GLN A 4 -10.13 22.27 29.59
N PHE A 5 -9.00 21.98 30.25
CA PHE A 5 -8.33 22.95 31.11
C PHE A 5 -7.88 24.19 30.33
N CYS A 6 -7.19 24.02 29.20
CA CYS A 6 -6.75 25.12 28.34
C CYS A 6 -7.93 25.98 27.85
N ARG A 7 -9.09 25.37 27.57
CA ARG A 7 -10.32 26.09 27.26
C ARG A 7 -10.84 26.90 28.46
N GLN A 8 -10.82 26.34 29.67
CA GLN A 8 -11.24 27.04 30.89
C GLN A 8 -10.37 28.26 31.23
N VAL A 9 -9.06 28.17 31.00
CA VAL A 9 -8.12 29.28 31.27
C VAL A 9 -7.92 30.23 30.07
N GLY A 10 -8.68 30.05 28.97
CA GLY A 10 -8.67 30.94 27.82
C GLY A 10 -7.48 30.79 26.84
N LEU A 11 -6.73 29.69 26.98
CA LEU A 11 -5.63 29.29 26.08
C LEU A 11 -6.13 28.54 24.84
N ILE A 12 -7.39 28.13 24.79
CA ILE A 12 -8.03 27.61 23.58
C ILE A 12 -9.31 28.41 23.37
N GLY A 13 -9.45 29.02 22.19
CA GLY A 13 -10.66 29.72 21.77
C GLY A 13 -11.71 28.74 21.24
N GLY A 14 -11.29 27.79 20.39
CA GLY A 14 -12.14 26.73 19.83
C GLY A 14 -13.23 27.22 18.87
N GLN A 15 -13.18 28.49 18.45
CA GLN A 15 -14.12 29.08 17.49
C GLN A 15 -13.68 28.81 16.04
N LEU A 16 -12.37 28.82 15.82
CA LEU A 16 -11.74 28.49 14.57
C LEU A 16 -10.68 27.41 14.83
N VAL A 17 -10.66 26.40 13.98
CA VAL A 17 -9.72 25.29 14.05
C VAL A 17 -9.20 25.04 12.65
N ALA A 18 -7.89 24.89 12.53
CA ALA A 18 -7.22 24.43 11.32
C ALA A 18 -7.04 22.92 11.38
N ILE A 19 -7.33 22.22 10.28
CA ILE A 19 -7.10 20.78 10.13
C ILE A 19 -6.12 20.59 8.97
N ASP A 20 -5.04 19.87 9.23
CA ASP A 20 -4.05 19.54 8.20
C ASP A 20 -3.35 18.20 8.49
N GLY A 21 -2.96 17.52 7.40
CA GLY A 21 -2.40 16.19 7.40
C GLY A 21 -0.89 16.17 7.20
N SER A 22 -0.16 15.73 8.23
CA SER A 22 1.29 15.55 8.17
C SER A 22 1.67 14.11 7.82
N LYS A 23 2.39 13.93 6.71
CA LYS A 23 2.82 12.60 6.22
C LYS A 23 4.17 12.22 6.82
N PHE A 24 4.17 11.26 7.73
CA PHE A 24 5.37 10.72 8.37
C PHE A 24 5.82 9.46 7.65
N GLN A 25 7.09 9.43 7.23
CA GLN A 25 7.63 8.25 6.56
C GLN A 25 7.60 7.03 7.49
N ALA A 26 7.07 5.93 6.97
CA ALA A 26 7.02 4.68 7.70
C ALA A 26 8.35 3.92 7.58
N VAL A 27 8.57 2.92 8.43
CA VAL A 27 9.81 2.12 8.41
C VAL A 27 9.77 1.12 7.24
N ALA A 28 8.57 0.71 6.81
CA ALA A 28 8.43 -0.18 5.67
C ALA A 28 8.91 0.45 4.35
N SER A 29 9.71 -0.32 3.60
CA SER A 29 10.10 0.06 2.25
C SER A 29 8.90 0.01 1.28
N ARG A 30 8.99 0.75 0.18
CA ARG A 30 8.01 0.69 -0.93
C ARG A 30 7.83 -0.72 -1.52
N ARG A 31 8.79 -1.63 -1.34
CA ARG A 31 8.68 -3.03 -1.81
C ARG A 31 7.66 -3.82 -1.00
N LYS A 32 7.38 -3.42 0.25
CA LYS A 32 6.38 -4.03 1.13
C LYS A 32 4.96 -3.53 0.86
N HIS A 33 4.79 -2.53 -0.01
CA HIS A 33 3.47 -2.05 -0.45
C HIS A 33 2.88 -2.97 -1.53
N LEU A 34 1.65 -3.40 -1.27
CA LEU A 34 0.79 -4.15 -2.18
C LEU A 34 -0.43 -3.29 -2.54
N SER A 35 -0.89 -3.42 -3.79
CA SER A 35 -2.18 -2.86 -4.22
C SER A 35 -2.86 -3.86 -5.13
N LEU A 36 -4.20 -3.92 -5.08
CA LEU A 36 -4.99 -4.79 -5.95
C LEU A 36 -4.67 -4.56 -7.43
N ALA A 37 -4.52 -3.30 -7.84
CA ALA A 37 -4.18 -2.95 -9.22
C ALA A 37 -2.77 -3.44 -9.64
N ARG A 38 -1.80 -3.43 -8.73
CA ARG A 38 -0.46 -3.97 -9.00
C ARG A 38 -0.48 -5.50 -9.06
N LEU A 39 -1.18 -6.14 -8.12
CA LEU A 39 -1.33 -7.59 -8.07
C LEU A 39 -1.99 -8.12 -9.35
N LYS A 40 -3.12 -7.55 -9.78
CA LYS A 40 -3.79 -7.91 -11.05
C LYS A 40 -2.89 -7.76 -12.28
N ARG A 41 -2.10 -6.69 -12.37
CA ARG A 41 -1.15 -6.51 -13.48
C ARG A 41 -0.03 -7.54 -13.44
N GLN A 42 0.48 -7.84 -12.25
CA GLN A 42 1.51 -8.86 -12.08
C GLN A 42 0.96 -10.26 -12.39
N GLN A 43 -0.31 -10.53 -12.05
CA GLN A 43 -1.01 -11.77 -12.38
C GLN A 43 -1.06 -12.00 -13.89
N ALA A 44 -1.57 -11.02 -14.65
CA ALA A 44 -1.64 -11.10 -16.11
C ALA A 44 -0.25 -11.27 -16.75
N ARG A 45 0.77 -10.61 -16.19
CA ARG A 45 2.16 -10.77 -16.65
C ARG A 45 2.68 -12.19 -16.42
N LEU A 46 2.44 -12.76 -15.24
CA LEU A 46 2.86 -14.13 -14.92
C LEU A 46 2.15 -15.14 -15.82
N GLU A 47 0.86 -14.96 -16.09
CA GLU A 47 0.10 -15.80 -17.02
C GLU A 47 0.68 -15.76 -18.43
N ALA A 48 0.97 -14.56 -18.95
CA ALA A 48 1.60 -14.41 -20.25
C ALA A 48 3.01 -15.02 -20.30
N GLU A 49 3.78 -14.88 -19.22
CA GLU A 49 5.13 -15.45 -19.11
C GLU A 49 5.10 -16.97 -19.08
N ILE A 50 4.21 -17.58 -18.27
CA ILE A 50 3.99 -19.03 -18.22
C ILE A 50 3.53 -19.55 -19.59
N ALA A 51 2.56 -18.88 -20.23
CA ALA A 51 2.05 -19.29 -21.54
C ALA A 51 3.14 -19.28 -22.61
N ARG A 52 3.97 -18.21 -22.64
CA ARG A 52 5.13 -18.14 -23.54
C ARG A 52 6.11 -19.28 -23.25
N TYR A 53 6.47 -19.50 -21.99
CA TYR A 53 7.41 -20.56 -21.62
C TYR A 53 6.92 -21.95 -22.07
N LEU A 54 5.63 -22.26 -21.92
CA LEU A 54 5.06 -23.53 -22.38
C LEU A 54 5.09 -23.65 -23.91
N SER A 55 4.79 -22.57 -24.64
CA SER A 55 4.88 -22.54 -26.10
C SER A 55 6.30 -22.80 -26.61
N ASP A 56 7.31 -22.18 -25.98
CA ASP A 56 8.71 -22.36 -26.35
C ASP A 56 9.15 -23.83 -26.16
N LEU A 57 8.63 -24.50 -25.13
CA LEU A 57 8.89 -25.94 -24.90
C LEU A 57 8.23 -26.81 -25.95
N ASP A 58 6.96 -26.55 -26.28
CA ASP A 58 6.24 -27.28 -27.32
C ASP A 58 6.92 -27.13 -28.70
N GLU A 59 7.48 -25.95 -28.99
CA GLU A 59 8.25 -25.71 -30.22
C GLU A 59 9.57 -26.46 -30.24
N ALA A 60 10.31 -26.45 -29.14
CA ALA A 60 11.57 -27.17 -29.03
C ALA A 60 11.38 -28.69 -29.16
N ASP A 61 10.34 -29.25 -28.55
CA ASP A 61 10.01 -30.68 -28.67
C ASP A 61 9.60 -31.04 -30.10
N ARG A 62 8.90 -30.16 -30.83
CA ARG A 62 8.56 -30.36 -32.25
C ARG A 62 9.75 -30.26 -33.20
N ALA A 63 10.78 -29.49 -32.86
CA ALA A 63 11.89 -29.19 -33.76
C ALA A 63 12.92 -30.33 -33.89
N GLU A 64 12.88 -31.36 -33.02
CA GLU A 64 13.74 -32.57 -33.01
C GLU A 64 15.25 -32.36 -33.34
N ALA A 65 15.77 -31.13 -33.16
CA ALA A 65 17.13 -30.74 -33.51
C ALA A 65 17.79 -30.15 -32.27
N GLY A 66 18.81 -30.85 -31.78
CA GLY A 66 19.43 -30.64 -30.48
C GLY A 66 20.09 -29.28 -30.29
N GLU A 67 19.89 -28.74 -29.10
CA GLU A 67 20.90 -28.54 -28.05
C GLU A 67 20.18 -28.81 -26.73
N GLY A 68 20.85 -29.43 -25.76
CA GLY A 68 20.20 -29.95 -24.56
C GLY A 68 19.56 -28.86 -23.70
N ILE A 69 18.26 -28.61 -23.89
CA ILE A 69 17.47 -27.84 -22.93
C ILE A 69 17.54 -28.60 -21.61
N ASP A 70 18.09 -27.96 -20.58
CA ASP A 70 18.08 -28.49 -19.22
C ASP A 70 16.63 -28.52 -18.71
N ARG A 71 15.97 -29.67 -18.93
CA ARG A 71 14.59 -29.94 -18.50
C ARG A 71 14.43 -29.76 -16.98
N GLY A 72 15.50 -29.97 -16.20
CA GLY A 72 15.51 -29.71 -14.76
C GLY A 72 15.38 -28.22 -14.47
N ALA A 73 16.24 -27.39 -15.06
CA ALA A 73 16.19 -25.95 -14.90
C ALA A 73 14.86 -25.34 -15.37
N VAL A 74 14.31 -25.83 -16.49
CA VAL A 74 12.99 -25.42 -17.00
C VAL A 74 11.88 -25.74 -16.01
N LYS A 75 11.83 -26.98 -15.52
CA LYS A 75 10.81 -27.40 -14.55
C LYS A 75 10.88 -26.53 -13.29
N THR A 76 12.08 -26.27 -12.78
CA THR A 76 12.26 -25.39 -11.62
C THR A 76 11.80 -23.96 -11.90
N ALA A 77 12.09 -23.40 -13.08
CA ALA A 77 11.63 -22.07 -13.45
C ALA A 77 10.10 -22.00 -13.53
N LEU A 78 9.46 -23.01 -14.12
CA LEU A 78 8.00 -23.10 -14.21
C LEU A 78 7.34 -23.22 -12.83
N GLU A 79 7.89 -24.07 -11.96
CA GLU A 79 7.43 -24.22 -10.57
C GLU A 79 7.52 -22.89 -9.81
N GLN A 80 8.61 -22.13 -9.98
CA GLN A 80 8.75 -20.80 -9.37
C GLN A 80 7.74 -19.79 -9.91
N LEU A 81 7.45 -19.79 -11.22
CA LEU A 81 6.45 -18.91 -11.82
C LEU A 81 5.03 -19.26 -11.33
N GLN A 82 4.71 -20.56 -11.27
CA GLN A 82 3.42 -21.04 -10.76
C GLN A 82 3.24 -20.74 -9.27
N ALA A 83 4.27 -20.90 -8.45
CA ALA A 83 4.23 -20.51 -7.04
C ALA A 83 3.97 -19.00 -6.88
N ARG A 84 4.67 -18.16 -7.63
CA ARG A 84 4.44 -16.70 -7.61
C ARG A 84 3.04 -16.30 -8.09
N HIS A 85 2.48 -17.04 -9.05
CA HIS A 85 1.11 -16.86 -9.55
C HIS A 85 0.11 -17.19 -8.44
N ALA A 86 0.26 -18.34 -7.79
CA ALA A 86 -0.60 -18.76 -6.67
C ALA A 86 -0.51 -17.80 -5.47
N ASP A 87 0.69 -17.36 -5.11
CA ASP A 87 0.90 -16.37 -4.04
C ASP A 87 0.19 -15.04 -4.36
N ASN A 88 0.29 -14.58 -5.61
CA ASN A 88 -0.35 -13.35 -6.04
C ASN A 88 -1.88 -13.45 -5.96
N LEU A 89 -2.46 -14.55 -6.44
CA LEU A 89 -3.89 -14.79 -6.36
C LEU A 89 -4.36 -14.85 -4.90
N THR A 90 -3.62 -15.53 -4.03
CA THR A 90 -3.88 -15.58 -2.59
C THR A 90 -3.89 -14.18 -1.97
N CYS A 91 -2.89 -13.34 -2.29
CA CYS A 91 -2.87 -11.95 -1.82
C CYS A 91 -4.09 -11.17 -2.29
N GLN A 92 -4.52 -11.34 -3.55
CA GLN A 92 -5.70 -10.66 -4.08
C GLN A 92 -6.98 -11.07 -3.35
N VAL A 93 -7.18 -12.38 -3.11
CA VAL A 93 -8.35 -12.90 -2.38
C VAL A 93 -8.37 -12.36 -0.95
N LEU A 94 -7.25 -12.40 -0.24
CA LEU A 94 -7.16 -11.87 1.12
C LEU A 94 -7.47 -10.37 1.18
N MET A 95 -6.91 -9.58 0.25
CA MET A 95 -7.18 -8.15 0.18
C MET A 95 -8.66 -7.86 -0.12
N GLN A 96 -9.28 -8.60 -1.05
CA GLN A 96 -10.70 -8.44 -1.36
C GLN A 96 -11.60 -8.83 -0.20
N ALA A 97 -11.31 -9.95 0.48
CA ALA A 97 -12.06 -10.40 1.65
C ALA A 97 -12.01 -9.38 2.80
N GLN A 98 -10.91 -8.62 2.91
CA GLN A 98 -10.73 -7.55 3.90
C GLN A 98 -11.19 -6.18 3.40
N GLY A 99 -11.68 -6.06 2.16
CA GLY A 99 -12.08 -4.78 1.56
C GLY A 99 -10.90 -3.79 1.37
N LEU A 100 -9.67 -4.28 1.24
CA LEU A 100 -8.47 -3.47 1.11
C LEU A 100 -8.09 -3.25 -0.35
N GLU A 101 -7.92 -1.99 -0.76
CA GLU A 101 -7.35 -1.66 -2.07
C GLU A 101 -5.82 -1.69 -2.09
N GLN A 102 -5.21 -1.42 -0.94
CA GLN A 102 -3.77 -1.45 -0.71
C GLN A 102 -3.44 -1.87 0.73
N PHE A 103 -2.22 -2.37 0.92
CA PHE A 103 -1.73 -2.87 2.19
C PHE A 103 -0.21 -2.75 2.26
N VAL A 104 0.33 -2.48 3.45
CA VAL A 104 1.77 -2.44 3.71
C VAL A 104 2.13 -3.56 4.68
N ILE A 105 2.99 -4.48 4.23
CA ILE A 105 3.36 -5.64 5.03
C ILE A 105 4.12 -5.21 6.29
N GLY A 106 3.55 -5.53 7.45
CA GLY A 106 4.12 -5.25 8.77
C GLY A 106 3.74 -3.88 9.35
N GLU A 107 3.01 -3.04 8.62
CA GLU A 107 2.57 -1.71 9.07
C GLU A 107 1.14 -1.44 8.60
N SER A 108 0.13 -1.89 9.35
CA SER A 108 -1.28 -1.85 8.94
C SER A 108 -1.82 -0.46 8.65
N ASP A 109 -1.29 0.56 9.33
CA ASP A 109 -1.77 1.95 9.22
C ASP A 109 -0.98 2.78 8.20
N ALA A 110 0.11 2.23 7.68
CA ALA A 110 0.87 2.88 6.62
C ALA A 110 0.19 2.66 5.25
N GLN A 111 0.26 3.67 4.40
CA GLN A 111 -0.23 3.61 3.02
C GLN A 111 0.82 4.18 2.07
N LEU A 112 0.72 3.84 0.77
CA LEU A 112 1.49 4.56 -0.24
C LEU A 112 0.81 5.91 -0.51
N MET A 113 1.40 6.99 -0.03
CA MET A 113 0.84 8.34 -0.08
C MET A 113 1.68 9.26 -0.97
N ARG A 114 1.02 10.20 -1.65
CA ARG A 114 1.69 11.26 -2.40
C ARG A 114 2.20 12.32 -1.44
N THR A 115 3.50 12.61 -1.51
CA THR A 115 4.13 13.74 -0.81
C THR A 115 4.69 14.73 -1.84
N GLN A 116 5.16 15.90 -1.39
CA GLN A 116 5.86 16.87 -2.24
C GLN A 116 7.09 16.26 -2.93
N GLN A 117 7.75 15.28 -2.28
CA GLN A 117 8.93 14.58 -2.78
C GLN A 117 8.59 13.27 -3.52
N GLY A 118 7.32 13.07 -3.89
CA GLY A 118 6.83 11.88 -4.57
C GLY A 118 6.14 10.86 -3.65
N ALA A 119 5.77 9.72 -4.21
CA ALA A 119 5.03 8.68 -3.49
C ALA A 119 5.93 7.93 -2.49
N ARG A 120 5.49 7.86 -1.23
CA ARG A 120 6.20 7.18 -0.13
C ARG A 120 5.23 6.35 0.71
N VAL A 121 5.75 5.28 1.32
CA VAL A 121 5.00 4.56 2.36
C VAL A 121 5.08 5.41 3.62
N ALA A 122 3.92 5.84 4.12
CA ALA A 122 3.81 6.83 5.17
C ALA A 122 2.55 6.63 6.00
N TYR A 123 2.58 7.17 7.22
CA TYR A 123 1.41 7.44 8.05
C TYR A 123 0.93 8.86 7.77
N ASN A 124 -0.38 9.08 7.71
CA ASN A 124 -0.93 10.44 7.71
C ASN A 124 -1.42 10.76 9.12
N VAL A 125 -0.76 11.69 9.80
CA VAL A 125 -1.24 12.20 11.09
C VAL A 125 -2.06 13.45 10.81
N GLN A 126 -3.37 13.35 10.99
CA GLN A 126 -4.24 14.51 10.99
C GLN A 126 -4.12 15.24 12.33
N SER A 127 -4.09 16.57 12.29
CA SER A 127 -4.05 17.40 13.49
C SER A 127 -5.05 18.55 13.38
N ALA A 128 -5.78 18.79 14.46
CA ALA A 128 -6.68 19.93 14.64
C ALA A 128 -5.99 20.94 15.57
N VAL A 129 -5.86 22.18 15.14
CA VAL A 129 -5.09 23.23 15.85
C VAL A 129 -5.95 24.49 16.03
N ASP A 130 -5.98 25.02 17.26
CA ASP A 130 -6.64 26.28 17.60
C ASP A 130 -5.93 27.48 16.94
N ASP A 131 -6.70 28.46 16.48
CA ASP A 131 -6.17 29.64 15.79
C ASP A 131 -5.50 30.66 16.73
N LYS A 132 -5.95 30.74 17.98
CA LYS A 132 -5.57 31.80 18.92
C LYS A 132 -4.17 31.58 19.50
N HIS A 133 -3.88 30.34 19.91
CA HIS A 133 -2.61 30.00 20.57
C HIS A 133 -1.86 28.84 19.91
N CYS A 134 -2.31 28.38 18.73
CA CYS A 134 -1.69 27.31 17.96
C CYS A 134 -1.55 25.99 18.73
N LEU A 135 -2.47 25.71 19.66
CA LEU A 135 -2.47 24.49 20.45
C LEU A 135 -3.16 23.35 19.71
N VAL A 136 -2.54 22.16 19.73
CA VAL A 136 -3.13 20.95 19.17
C VAL A 136 -4.30 20.49 20.04
N LEU A 137 -5.49 20.44 19.45
CA LEU A 137 -6.76 20.05 20.07
C LEU A 137 -7.01 18.56 19.97
N HIS A 138 -6.75 18.00 18.79
CA HIS A 138 -6.95 16.60 18.47
C HIS A 138 -5.93 16.15 17.42
N HIS A 139 -5.60 14.86 17.43
CA HIS A 139 -4.76 14.24 16.41
C HIS A 139 -5.17 12.79 16.24
N GLU A 140 -5.06 12.30 15.00
CA GLU A 140 -5.34 10.90 14.68
C GLU A 140 -4.44 10.43 13.53
N VAL A 141 -4.00 9.17 13.59
CA VAL A 141 -3.34 8.52 12.45
C VAL A 141 -4.42 7.95 11.54
N THR A 142 -4.48 8.46 10.30
CA THR A 142 -5.46 8.05 9.31
C THR A 142 -4.79 7.35 8.13
N ARG A 143 -5.57 6.52 7.44
CA ARG A 143 -5.15 5.88 6.18
C ARG A 143 -5.47 6.73 4.95
N ASP A 144 -6.18 7.84 5.15
CA ASP A 144 -6.50 8.78 4.08
C ASP A 144 -5.26 9.62 3.74
N GLY A 145 -4.92 9.68 2.45
CA GLY A 145 -3.75 10.43 1.98
C GLY A 145 -3.95 11.94 1.89
N ASN A 146 -5.17 12.43 2.12
CA ASN A 146 -5.55 13.84 2.00
C ASN A 146 -6.56 14.22 3.09
N ASP A 147 -6.89 15.51 3.14
CA ASP A 147 -7.67 16.08 4.25
C ASP A 147 -9.16 16.17 3.92
N THR A 148 -9.57 15.59 2.79
CA THR A 148 -10.97 15.57 2.37
C THR A 148 -11.75 14.69 3.35
N ARG A 149 -12.90 15.19 3.83
CA ARG A 149 -13.78 14.54 4.82
C ARG A 149 -13.17 14.39 6.23
N GLN A 150 -12.08 15.10 6.53
CA GLN A 150 -11.47 15.04 7.86
C GLN A 150 -12.08 16.01 8.87
N LEU A 151 -13.06 16.83 8.48
CA LEU A 151 -13.70 17.77 9.41
C LEU A 151 -14.43 17.05 10.56
N GLN A 152 -15.34 16.11 10.25
CA GLN A 152 -16.13 15.40 11.26
C GLN A 152 -15.29 14.52 12.22
N PRO A 153 -14.26 13.78 11.78
CA PRO A 153 -13.42 13.04 12.73
C PRO A 153 -12.53 13.95 13.58
N MET A 154 -12.18 15.15 13.10
CA MET A 154 -11.21 16.02 13.76
C MET A 154 -11.80 17.14 14.63
N ALA A 155 -13.07 17.52 14.42
CA ALA A 155 -13.72 18.68 15.03
C ALA A 155 -15.08 18.35 15.65
#